data_AF-A0A7C4V2T9-F1
#
_entry.id   AF-A0A7C4V2T9-F1
#
_cell.length_a   1.000
_cell.length_b   1.000
_cell.length_c   1.000
_cell.angle_alpha   90.00
_cell.angle_beta   90.00
_cell.angle_gamma   90.00
#
_symmetry.space_group_name_H-M   'P 1'
#
loop_
_entity.id
_entity.type
_entity.pdbx_description
1 polymer ?
#
loop_
_entity_poly.entity_id
_entity_poly.type
_entity_poly.pdbx_seq_one_letter_code
_entity_poly.pdbx_strand_id
1 'polypeptide(L)'
;MKIFSRAVFAVVFVALCAGAFGEDSVQIGLPGFQPSRMEASGKLVEDWGSVAFVLSGEGIPAEGAGSVQRVVLDGIIPAAQARIQRGPLVLTLTAFRAPAWPSGFDVLTVRVEETSGHQRKATLAVELPDGAIVGRQSVRIGGRTVLSLLEPPTVKQEKRDWGYDDEAQSLPGWGTPEVECDPAFRNIRAGLGGVPIFYHFAVEKGGSAQVVLGLMESFHATSGQRIQVCKVEGAQPVEVDPIARWGRNRPGVLVFNARDENNDGFLDVSILPAAHSPDQNPILNVLWIFPPNIGLNPEQVIAGRMNQAALRYVDVGGQRDQSIYLSGRLEYELDIPANGFKELNFFVASPGASVPLPERTAWTVASLRKAAREVLSAGAAKER
;
A
#
# COMPACT_ATOMS: atom_id res chain seq x y z
N MET A 1 21.19 -54.73 44.58
CA MET A 1 19.75 -54.55 44.88
C MET A 1 19.17 -53.60 43.84
N LYS A 2 18.14 -54.03 43.09
CA LYS A 2 17.39 -53.33 42.00
C LYS A 2 18.17 -53.14 40.67
N ILE A 3 18.01 -53.98 39.64
CA ILE A 3 16.88 -54.32 38.72
C ILE A 3 16.87 -53.45 37.46
N PHE A 4 17.15 -54.12 36.33
CA PHE A 4 16.74 -53.94 34.92
C PHE A 4 15.87 -52.75 34.54
N SER A 5 16.11 -52.14 33.36
CA SER A 5 15.50 -52.61 32.10
C SER A 5 15.84 -51.71 30.91
N ARG A 6 16.30 -52.33 29.82
CA ARG A 6 16.26 -51.78 28.46
C ARG A 6 14.79 -51.57 28.07
N ALA A 7 14.45 -50.43 27.50
CA ALA A 7 13.17 -50.21 26.84
C ALA A 7 13.43 -49.81 25.39
N VAL A 8 13.03 -50.71 24.50
CA VAL A 8 12.96 -50.60 23.06
C VAL A 8 11.92 -49.53 22.72
N PHE A 9 12.29 -48.47 21.99
CA PHE A 9 11.33 -47.54 21.41
C PHE A 9 10.87 -48.10 20.07
N ALA A 10 9.64 -48.64 20.05
CA ALA A 10 8.96 -49.05 18.83
C ALA A 10 8.48 -47.80 18.08
N VAL A 11 8.93 -47.63 16.84
CA VAL A 11 8.41 -46.64 15.90
C VAL A 11 7.09 -47.18 15.35
N VAL A 12 5.98 -46.54 15.71
CA VAL A 12 4.67 -46.81 15.11
C VAL A 12 4.52 -45.92 13.88
N PHE A 13 4.59 -46.52 12.70
CA PHE A 13 4.19 -45.88 11.44
C PHE A 13 2.66 -45.93 11.34
N VAL A 14 1.99 -44.82 11.63
CA VAL A 14 0.57 -44.66 11.27
C VAL A 14 0.53 -44.14 9.84
N ALA A 15 0.30 -45.04 8.89
CA ALA A 15 -0.07 -44.68 7.52
C ALA A 15 -1.52 -44.17 7.53
N LEU A 16 -1.69 -42.85 7.57
CA LEU A 16 -2.98 -42.20 7.31
C LEU A 16 -3.17 -42.08 5.81
N CYS A 17 -4.11 -42.84 5.27
CA CYS A 17 -4.69 -42.60 3.96
C CYS A 17 -5.43 -41.25 3.98
N ALA A 18 -4.74 -40.17 3.61
CA ALA A 18 -5.36 -38.87 3.42
C ALA A 18 -6.08 -38.86 2.05
N GLY A 19 -7.41 -38.89 2.08
CA GLY A 19 -8.20 -38.35 0.99
C GLY A 19 -7.85 -36.87 0.82
N ALA A 20 -7.72 -36.42 -0.43
CA ALA A 20 -7.38 -35.04 -0.78
C ALA A 20 -8.53 -34.08 -0.41
N PHE A 21 -8.63 -33.73 0.86
CA PHE A 21 -9.38 -32.55 1.30
C PHE A 21 -8.41 -31.37 1.24
N GLY A 22 -8.76 -30.33 0.48
CA GLY A 22 -8.01 -29.08 0.45
C GLY A 22 -7.96 -28.44 1.84
N GLU A 23 -6.90 -27.68 2.11
CA GLU A 23 -6.81 -26.89 3.33
C GLU A 23 -7.63 -25.61 3.20
N ASP A 24 -8.13 -25.05 4.31
CA ASP A 24 -8.81 -23.74 4.29
C ASP A 24 -7.81 -22.60 3.98
N SER A 25 -6.56 -22.78 4.42
CA SER A 25 -5.45 -21.87 4.14
C SER A 25 -4.09 -22.55 4.26
N VAL A 26 -3.10 -22.06 3.50
CA VAL A 26 -1.71 -22.52 3.52
C VAL A 26 -0.79 -21.36 3.87
N GLN A 27 0.17 -21.62 4.76
CA GLN A 27 1.22 -20.67 5.10
C GLN A 27 2.47 -20.88 4.25
N ILE A 28 3.09 -19.77 3.81
CA ILE A 28 4.38 -19.72 3.11
C ILE A 28 5.36 -18.84 3.87
N GLY A 29 6.60 -19.28 4.01
CA GLY A 29 7.60 -18.51 4.74
C GLY A 29 8.97 -19.16 4.76
N LEU A 30 9.93 -18.47 5.36
CA LEU A 30 11.26 -18.97 5.67
C LEU A 30 11.43 -19.06 7.19
N PRO A 31 12.23 -20.00 7.72
CA PRO A 31 12.52 -20.07 9.15
C PRO A 31 12.97 -18.72 9.71
N GLY A 32 12.37 -18.29 10.83
CA GLY A 32 12.70 -17.02 11.50
C GLY A 32 11.98 -15.78 10.96
N PHE A 33 11.16 -15.89 9.92
CA PHE A 33 10.35 -14.80 9.39
C PHE A 33 8.86 -15.09 9.54
N GLN A 34 8.04 -14.04 9.70
CA GLN A 34 6.59 -14.22 9.75
C GLN A 34 6.06 -14.74 8.40
N PRO A 35 5.22 -15.78 8.39
CA PRO A 35 4.72 -16.37 7.16
C PRO A 35 3.58 -15.54 6.57
N SER A 36 3.41 -15.63 5.26
CA SER A 36 2.19 -15.18 4.56
C SER A 36 1.19 -16.30 4.47
N ARG A 37 -0.08 -15.97 4.23
CA ARG A 37 -1.18 -16.94 4.20
C ARG A 37 -1.97 -16.85 2.91
N MET A 38 -2.08 -17.95 2.17
CA MET A 38 -2.95 -18.09 1.00
C MET A 38 -4.21 -18.85 1.39
N GLU A 39 -5.38 -18.30 1.09
CA GLU A 39 -6.69 -18.92 1.33
C GLU A 39 -7.14 -19.77 0.12
N ALA A 40 -8.13 -20.65 0.32
CA ALA A 40 -8.72 -21.46 -0.77
C ALA A 40 -9.30 -20.64 -1.94
N SER A 41 -9.64 -19.38 -1.67
CA SER A 41 -10.07 -18.39 -2.66
C SER A 41 -8.94 -17.85 -3.55
N GLY A 42 -7.68 -18.20 -3.26
CA GLY A 42 -6.50 -17.62 -3.89
C GLY A 42 -6.07 -16.28 -3.29
N LYS A 43 -6.83 -15.73 -2.33
CA LYS A 43 -6.47 -14.51 -1.62
C LYS A 43 -5.19 -14.71 -0.82
N LEU A 44 -4.20 -13.85 -1.04
CA LEU A 44 -2.95 -13.82 -0.29
C LEU A 44 -3.05 -12.70 0.76
N VAL A 45 -2.87 -13.06 2.04
CA VAL A 45 -3.07 -12.20 3.20
C VAL A 45 -1.73 -11.89 3.87
N GLU A 46 -1.55 -10.61 4.19
CA GLU A 46 -0.32 -9.98 4.69
C GLU A 46 -0.61 -8.99 5.83
N ASP A 47 0.45 -8.46 6.46
CA ASP A 47 0.34 -7.44 7.51
C ASP A 47 -0.24 -6.10 7.02
N TRP A 48 -0.05 -5.79 5.74
CA TRP A 48 -0.57 -4.58 5.09
C TRP A 48 -1.99 -4.75 4.51
N GLY A 49 -2.57 -5.96 4.57
CA GLY A 49 -3.89 -6.25 4.01
C GLY A 49 -3.90 -7.55 3.21
N SER A 50 -4.44 -7.50 1.99
CA SER A 50 -4.54 -8.70 1.15
C SER A 50 -4.66 -8.36 -0.32
N VAL A 51 -4.23 -9.27 -1.18
CA VAL A 51 -4.45 -9.22 -2.62
C VAL A 51 -5.30 -10.41 -3.06
N ALA A 52 -6.35 -10.14 -3.84
CA ALA A 52 -7.24 -11.16 -4.40
C ALA A 52 -7.38 -10.97 -5.92
N PHE A 53 -7.79 -12.05 -6.61
CA PHE A 53 -7.86 -12.09 -8.07
C PHE A 53 -9.24 -12.56 -8.50
N VAL A 54 -9.91 -11.76 -9.33
CA VAL A 54 -11.25 -12.04 -9.82
C VAL A 54 -11.24 -12.07 -11.34
N LEU A 55 -11.79 -13.15 -11.91
CA LEU A 55 -11.98 -13.26 -13.36
C LEU A 55 -13.39 -12.82 -13.73
N SER A 56 -13.49 -12.04 -14.80
CA SER A 56 -14.77 -11.64 -15.40
C SER A 56 -14.69 -11.68 -16.92
N GLY A 57 -15.82 -11.90 -17.57
CA GLY A 57 -15.95 -11.93 -19.03
C GLY A 57 -17.15 -12.75 -19.46
N GLU A 58 -17.41 -12.78 -20.76
CA GLU A 58 -18.57 -13.49 -21.31
C GLU A 58 -18.50 -15.00 -21.00
N GLY A 59 -19.55 -15.53 -20.39
CA GLY A 59 -19.63 -16.95 -20.02
C GLY A 59 -18.70 -17.38 -18.88
N ILE A 60 -18.07 -16.43 -18.17
CA ILE A 60 -17.24 -16.70 -16.99
C ILE A 60 -18.09 -16.47 -15.73
N PRO A 61 -18.36 -17.50 -14.92
CA PRO A 61 -19.07 -17.34 -13.65
C PRO A 61 -18.31 -16.42 -12.67
N ALA A 62 -19.04 -15.62 -11.89
CA ALA A 62 -18.44 -14.77 -10.85
C ALA A 62 -17.81 -15.59 -9.71
N GLU A 63 -18.50 -16.67 -9.32
CA GLU A 63 -18.08 -17.60 -8.28
C GLU A 63 -17.64 -18.94 -8.86
N GLY A 64 -17.02 -19.76 -8.01
CA GLY A 64 -16.52 -21.07 -8.40
C GLY A 64 -15.69 -21.71 -7.30
N ALA A 65 -15.62 -23.04 -7.35
CA ALA A 65 -14.99 -23.85 -6.33
C ALA A 65 -13.47 -23.64 -6.35
N GLY A 66 -12.94 -23.18 -5.22
CA GLY A 66 -11.52 -23.01 -4.95
C GLY A 66 -11.01 -24.08 -3.98
N SER A 67 -9.73 -24.38 -4.08
CA SER A 67 -9.00 -25.22 -3.11
C SER A 67 -7.58 -24.67 -3.00
N VAL A 68 -6.95 -24.82 -1.83
CA VAL A 68 -5.54 -24.50 -1.64
C VAL A 68 -4.80 -25.69 -1.05
N GLN A 69 -3.56 -25.87 -1.47
CA GLN A 69 -2.69 -26.96 -1.02
C GLN A 69 -1.23 -26.49 -0.91
N ARG A 70 -0.48 -27.16 -0.04
CA ARG A 70 0.98 -27.05 -0.01
C ARG A 70 1.56 -27.78 -1.20
N VAL A 71 2.48 -27.13 -1.91
CA VAL A 71 3.26 -27.74 -2.99
C VAL A 71 4.75 -27.49 -2.76
N VAL A 72 5.59 -28.31 -3.39
CA VAL A 72 7.04 -28.15 -3.32
C VAL A 72 7.57 -27.89 -4.71
N LEU A 73 8.04 -26.66 -4.96
CA LEU A 73 8.64 -26.28 -6.23
C LEU A 73 10.09 -26.75 -6.27
N ASP A 74 10.51 -27.26 -7.43
CA ASP A 74 11.87 -27.78 -7.68
C ASP A 74 12.36 -28.80 -6.63
N GLY A 75 11.42 -29.53 -6.02
CA GLY A 75 11.67 -30.56 -5.02
C GLY A 75 12.13 -30.07 -3.64
N ILE A 76 12.29 -28.75 -3.43
CA ILE A 76 12.76 -28.21 -2.14
C ILE A 76 12.08 -26.91 -1.69
N ILE A 77 11.54 -26.09 -2.60
CA ILE A 77 11.00 -24.76 -2.25
C ILE A 77 9.54 -24.91 -1.78
N PRO A 78 9.22 -24.60 -0.51
CA PRO A 78 7.84 -24.62 -0.03
C PRO A 78 7.02 -23.53 -0.72
N ALA A 79 5.82 -23.90 -1.17
CA ALA A 79 4.90 -22.99 -1.83
C ALA A 79 3.45 -23.32 -1.48
N ALA A 80 2.57 -22.32 -1.65
CA ALA A 80 1.13 -22.50 -1.65
C ALA A 80 0.61 -22.48 -3.08
N GLN A 81 -0.35 -23.34 -3.39
CA GLN A 81 -1.05 -23.30 -4.66
C GLN A 81 -2.55 -23.32 -4.43
N ALA A 82 -3.24 -22.27 -4.89
CA ALA A 82 -4.68 -22.23 -4.99
C ALA A 82 -5.12 -22.53 -6.43
N ARG A 83 -6.15 -23.38 -6.59
CA ARG A 83 -6.74 -23.71 -7.88
C ARG A 83 -8.25 -23.51 -7.82
N ILE A 84 -8.77 -22.72 -8.75
CA ILE A 84 -10.14 -22.22 -8.74
C ILE A 84 -10.76 -22.45 -10.13
N GLN A 85 -11.84 -23.23 -10.18
CA GLN A 85 -12.58 -23.46 -11.43
C GLN A 85 -13.64 -22.37 -11.63
N ARG A 86 -13.63 -21.71 -12.80
CA ARG A 86 -14.61 -20.70 -13.21
C ARG A 86 -15.14 -21.05 -14.61
N GLY A 87 -16.12 -21.96 -14.66
CA GLY A 87 -16.67 -22.45 -15.93
C GLY A 87 -15.57 -23.08 -16.80
N PRO A 88 -15.29 -22.56 -18.01
CA PRO A 88 -14.26 -23.09 -18.91
C PRO A 88 -12.83 -22.63 -18.58
N LEU A 89 -12.65 -21.82 -17.53
CA LEU A 89 -11.35 -21.33 -17.10
C LEU A 89 -10.93 -21.92 -15.75
N VAL A 90 -9.63 -22.16 -15.62
CA VAL A 90 -8.97 -22.55 -14.38
C VAL A 90 -8.00 -21.45 -13.98
N LEU A 91 -8.24 -20.83 -12.84
CA LEU A 91 -7.31 -19.89 -12.22
C LEU A 91 -6.42 -20.64 -11.23
N THR A 92 -5.11 -20.64 -11.47
CA THR A 92 -4.11 -21.25 -10.59
C THR A 92 -3.18 -20.16 -10.07
N LEU A 93 -3.14 -19.97 -8.75
CA LEU A 93 -2.23 -19.06 -8.09
C LEU A 93 -1.18 -19.87 -7.37
N THR A 94 0.10 -19.58 -7.58
CA THR A 94 1.21 -20.23 -6.89
C THR A 94 2.09 -19.18 -6.25
N ALA A 95 2.31 -19.28 -4.95
CA ALA A 95 3.15 -18.35 -4.19
C ALA A 95 4.27 -19.08 -3.44
N PHE A 96 5.47 -18.52 -3.48
CA PHE A 96 6.61 -18.96 -2.67
C PHE A 96 7.41 -17.77 -2.15
N ARG A 97 8.13 -17.96 -1.04
CA ARG A 97 9.01 -16.92 -0.50
C ARG A 97 10.38 -16.92 -1.16
N ALA A 98 10.77 -15.78 -1.74
CA ALA A 98 12.13 -15.58 -2.24
C ALA A 98 13.03 -14.94 -1.16
N PRO A 99 14.27 -15.43 -0.97
CA PRO A 99 15.19 -14.92 0.03
C PRO A 99 15.92 -13.66 -0.48
N ALA A 100 15.21 -12.53 -0.51
CA ALA A 100 15.78 -11.22 -0.80
C ALA A 100 15.98 -10.41 0.49
N TRP A 101 17.18 -9.89 0.75
CA TRP A 101 17.45 -9.14 1.98
C TRP A 101 16.59 -7.85 2.06
N PRO A 102 16.06 -7.44 3.23
CA PRO A 102 16.30 -8.00 4.57
C PRO A 102 15.39 -9.17 5.01
N SER A 103 14.18 -9.27 4.50
CA SER A 103 13.15 -10.22 5.02
C SER A 103 12.51 -11.12 3.97
N GLY A 104 12.91 -10.99 2.71
CA GLY A 104 12.33 -11.67 1.58
C GLY A 104 11.04 -11.00 1.11
N PHE A 105 10.56 -11.46 -0.02
CA PHE A 105 9.22 -11.14 -0.50
C PHE A 105 8.68 -12.34 -1.26
N ASP A 106 7.36 -12.39 -1.41
CA ASP A 106 6.71 -13.49 -2.09
C ASP A 106 6.69 -13.25 -3.58
N VAL A 107 6.89 -14.33 -4.32
CA VAL A 107 6.66 -14.36 -5.76
C VAL A 107 5.33 -15.05 -5.96
N LEU A 108 4.37 -14.32 -6.54
CA LEU A 108 3.04 -14.80 -6.82
C LEU A 108 2.85 -14.90 -8.34
N THR A 109 2.62 -16.13 -8.82
CA THR A 109 2.30 -16.43 -10.21
C THR A 109 0.81 -16.70 -10.32
N VAL A 110 0.14 -16.02 -11.25
CA VAL A 110 -1.29 -16.17 -11.53
C VAL A 110 -1.46 -16.67 -12.96
N ARG A 111 -1.87 -17.93 -13.09
CA ARG A 111 -2.09 -18.60 -14.38
C ARG A 111 -3.57 -18.80 -14.63
N VAL A 112 -4.05 -18.39 -15.80
CA VAL A 112 -5.41 -18.60 -16.28
C VAL A 112 -5.36 -19.55 -17.47
N GLU A 113 -5.93 -20.74 -17.30
CA GLU A 113 -5.93 -21.81 -18.30
C GLU A 113 -7.34 -22.03 -18.87
N GLU A 114 -7.43 -22.23 -20.17
CA GLU A 114 -8.67 -22.52 -20.89
C GLU A 114 -8.81 -24.03 -21.11
N THR A 115 -9.96 -24.59 -20.75
CA THR A 115 -10.16 -26.06 -20.73
C THR A 115 -11.26 -26.55 -21.66
N SER A 116 -11.92 -25.67 -22.42
CA SER A 116 -13.03 -26.06 -23.32
C SER A 116 -12.64 -26.11 -24.79
N GLY A 117 -11.39 -25.79 -25.13
CA GLY A 117 -10.87 -25.82 -26.50
C GLY A 117 -11.25 -24.62 -27.36
N HIS A 118 -11.69 -23.52 -26.73
CA HIS A 118 -12.07 -22.30 -27.43
C HIS A 118 -11.22 -21.12 -26.96
N GLN A 119 -10.73 -20.28 -27.87
CA GLN A 119 -10.10 -19.03 -27.46
C GLN A 119 -11.10 -18.16 -26.71
N ARG A 120 -10.66 -17.52 -25.62
CA ARG A 120 -11.51 -16.67 -24.79
C ARG A 120 -10.82 -15.38 -24.41
N LYS A 121 -11.62 -14.32 -24.31
CA LYS A 121 -11.24 -13.07 -23.66
C LYS A 121 -11.75 -13.07 -22.23
N ALA A 122 -10.90 -12.63 -21.31
CA ALA A 122 -11.24 -12.45 -19.91
C ALA A 122 -10.52 -11.22 -19.36
N THR A 123 -11.15 -10.55 -18.40
CA THR A 123 -10.49 -9.54 -17.57
C THR A 123 -10.09 -10.20 -16.25
N LEU A 124 -8.81 -10.11 -15.91
CA LEU A 124 -8.33 -10.45 -14.57
C LEU A 124 -8.21 -9.16 -13.75
N ALA A 125 -9.05 -9.06 -12.73
CA ALA A 125 -9.02 -8.00 -11.75
C ALA A 125 -8.13 -8.38 -10.57
N VAL A 126 -7.27 -7.46 -10.15
CA VAL A 126 -6.55 -7.53 -8.87
C VAL A 126 -7.28 -6.60 -7.90
N GLU A 127 -7.87 -7.18 -6.87
CA GLU A 127 -8.52 -6.44 -5.80
C GLU A 127 -7.49 -6.06 -4.74
N LEU A 128 -7.41 -4.75 -4.49
CA LEU A 128 -6.47 -4.14 -3.56
C LEU A 128 -7.22 -3.67 -2.30
N PRO A 129 -6.55 -3.64 -1.13
CA PRO A 129 -7.17 -3.12 0.08
C PRO A 129 -7.35 -1.60 -0.01
N ASP A 130 -8.15 -1.05 0.91
CA ASP A 130 -8.33 0.40 1.04
C ASP A 130 -7.00 1.13 1.27
N GLY A 131 -6.87 2.31 0.65
CA GLY A 131 -5.65 3.13 0.75
C GLY A 131 -4.49 2.65 -0.12
N ALA A 132 -4.69 1.63 -0.94
CA ALA A 132 -3.74 1.24 -1.98
C ALA A 132 -3.62 2.34 -3.05
N ILE A 133 -2.41 2.86 -3.24
CA ILE A 133 -2.07 3.79 -4.30
C ILE A 133 -1.45 2.99 -5.44
N VAL A 134 -2.07 3.05 -6.61
CA VAL A 134 -1.59 2.38 -7.81
C VAL A 134 -0.68 3.32 -8.59
N GLY A 135 0.61 2.99 -8.61
CA GLY A 135 1.56 3.54 -9.58
C GLY A 135 1.52 2.79 -10.91
N ARG A 136 2.34 3.23 -11.86
CA ARG A 136 2.42 2.61 -13.21
C ARG A 136 2.67 1.10 -13.18
N GLN A 137 3.53 0.64 -12.28
CA GLN A 137 3.92 -0.78 -12.14
C GLN A 137 4.13 -1.19 -10.68
N SER A 138 3.49 -0.49 -9.75
CA SER A 138 3.61 -0.78 -8.33
C SER A 138 2.33 -0.42 -7.61
N VAL A 139 2.13 -1.05 -6.45
CA VAL A 139 1.08 -0.67 -5.51
C VAL A 139 1.72 -0.37 -4.18
N ARG A 140 1.30 0.74 -3.56
CA ARG A 140 1.81 1.20 -2.27
C ARG A 140 0.70 1.34 -1.25
N ILE A 141 1.00 1.05 0.01
CA ILE A 141 0.11 1.27 1.16
C ILE A 141 0.95 1.85 2.29
N GLY A 142 0.51 2.95 2.90
CA GLY A 142 1.23 3.58 4.02
C GLY A 142 2.70 3.92 3.70
N GLY A 143 2.99 4.34 2.47
CA GLY A 143 4.35 4.64 2.01
C GLY A 143 5.21 3.42 1.64
N ARG A 144 4.76 2.20 1.92
CA ARG A 144 5.45 0.94 1.62
C ARG A 144 5.01 0.39 0.26
N THR A 145 5.95 -0.03 -0.59
CA THR A 145 5.61 -0.76 -1.82
C THR A 145 5.24 -2.19 -1.46
N VAL A 146 3.97 -2.54 -1.72
CA VAL A 146 3.38 -3.84 -1.36
C VAL A 146 3.22 -4.79 -2.54
N LEU A 147 3.08 -4.26 -3.75
CA LEU A 147 3.09 -5.04 -4.99
C LEU A 147 4.01 -4.42 -6.03
N SER A 148 4.72 -5.27 -6.76
CA SER A 148 5.39 -4.91 -8.01
C SER A 148 4.73 -5.65 -9.15
N LEU A 149 4.30 -4.90 -10.16
CA LEU A 149 3.52 -5.36 -11.30
C LEU A 149 4.48 -5.56 -12.49
N LEU A 150 4.88 -6.81 -12.75
CA LEU A 150 5.88 -7.10 -13.79
C LEU A 150 5.35 -6.85 -15.21
N GLU A 151 4.03 -6.78 -15.36
CA GLU A 151 3.34 -6.34 -16.55
C GLU A 151 2.44 -5.14 -16.21
N PRO A 152 2.37 -4.11 -17.09
CA PRO A 152 1.59 -2.90 -16.82
C PRO A 152 0.08 -3.22 -16.84
N PRO A 153 -0.68 -2.86 -15.78
CA PRO A 153 -2.13 -3.02 -15.76
C PRO A 153 -2.82 -1.87 -16.52
N THR A 154 -4.11 -2.05 -16.79
CA THR A 154 -5.04 -0.92 -16.89
C THR A 154 -5.54 -0.58 -15.50
N VAL A 155 -5.47 0.69 -15.10
CA VAL A 155 -5.87 1.13 -13.76
C VAL A 155 -7.28 1.71 -13.81
N LYS A 156 -8.21 1.13 -13.05
CA LYS A 156 -9.52 1.73 -12.77
C LYS A 156 -9.63 1.95 -11.28
N GLN A 157 -9.41 3.18 -10.85
CA GLN A 157 -9.50 3.56 -9.44
C GLN A 157 -10.41 4.76 -9.29
N GLU A 158 -11.49 4.57 -8.54
CA GLU A 158 -12.38 5.66 -8.18
C GLU A 158 -11.68 6.57 -7.16
N LYS A 159 -11.86 7.89 -7.35
CA LYS A 159 -11.40 8.92 -6.42
C LYS A 159 -12.56 9.34 -5.54
N ARG A 160 -12.28 9.51 -4.24
CA ARG A 160 -13.11 10.20 -3.26
C ARG A 160 -13.16 11.68 -3.61
N ASP A 161 -14.14 12.36 -3.04
CA ASP A 161 -14.25 13.82 -3.12
C ASP A 161 -13.06 14.54 -2.49
N TRP A 162 -12.27 13.90 -1.63
CA TRP A 162 -11.05 14.49 -1.10
C TRP A 162 -10.09 13.44 -0.54
N GLY A 163 -8.81 13.79 -0.46
CA GLY A 163 -7.79 13.01 0.22
C GLY A 163 -6.39 13.33 -0.28
N TYR A 164 -5.40 12.63 0.28
CA TYR A 164 -4.02 12.75 -0.19
C TYR A 164 -3.76 11.91 -1.46
N ASP A 165 -2.91 12.43 -2.34
CA ASP A 165 -2.41 11.81 -3.59
C ASP A 165 -0.88 11.87 -3.61
N ASP A 166 -0.27 11.47 -2.49
CA ASP A 166 1.18 11.53 -2.29
C ASP A 166 1.74 10.27 -1.64
N GLU A 167 3.06 10.28 -1.51
CA GLU A 167 3.85 9.23 -0.89
C GLU A 167 4.43 9.65 0.47
N ALA A 168 3.97 10.78 1.02
CA ALA A 168 4.39 11.28 2.31
C ALA A 168 3.92 10.33 3.43
N GLN A 169 4.70 10.25 4.51
CA GLN A 169 4.42 9.33 5.61
C GLN A 169 3.54 9.99 6.68
N SER A 170 2.52 9.27 7.13
CA SER A 170 1.73 9.63 8.30
C SER A 170 2.52 9.33 9.58
N LEU A 171 2.73 10.35 10.42
CA LEU A 171 3.46 10.26 11.68
C LEU A 171 2.60 10.84 12.83
N PRO A 172 1.67 10.05 13.39
CA PRO A 172 0.82 10.50 14.49
C PRO A 172 1.62 10.71 15.77
N GLY A 173 1.28 11.74 16.54
CA GLY A 173 1.92 12.08 17.81
C GLY A 173 3.34 12.66 17.70
N TRP A 174 3.80 13.01 16.49
CA TRP A 174 5.10 13.62 16.25
C TRP A 174 5.26 15.01 16.90
N GLY A 175 4.20 15.82 16.86
CA GLY A 175 4.20 17.19 17.32
C GLY A 175 4.07 17.34 18.83
N THR A 176 4.80 18.29 19.40
CA THR A 176 4.77 18.60 20.85
C THR A 176 4.38 20.07 21.09
N PRO A 177 3.12 20.46 20.88
CA PRO A 177 2.69 21.85 21.01
C PRO A 177 2.88 22.37 22.44
N GLU A 178 3.41 23.58 22.58
CA GLU A 178 3.64 24.26 23.87
C GLU A 178 2.52 25.21 24.28
N VAL A 179 1.49 25.34 23.44
CA VAL A 179 0.32 26.18 23.68
C VAL A 179 -0.95 25.36 23.51
N GLU A 180 -2.05 25.85 24.07
CA GLU A 180 -3.37 25.32 23.75
C GLU A 180 -3.65 25.56 22.26
N CYS A 181 -3.94 24.48 21.55
CA CYS A 181 -4.24 24.48 20.13
C CYS A 181 -5.10 23.26 19.77
N ASP A 182 -5.50 23.18 18.51
CA ASP A 182 -6.15 22.02 17.94
C ASP A 182 -5.27 20.76 18.14
N PRO A 183 -5.84 19.62 18.61
CA PRO A 183 -5.10 18.38 18.78
C PRO A 183 -4.39 17.86 17.51
N ALA A 184 -4.89 18.16 16.31
CA ALA A 184 -4.27 17.72 15.05
C ALA A 184 -2.87 18.28 14.84
N PHE A 185 -2.49 19.38 15.51
CA PHE A 185 -1.10 19.85 15.49
C PHE A 185 -0.09 18.83 16.03
N ARG A 186 -0.53 17.81 16.76
CA ARG A 186 0.31 16.69 17.22
C ARG A 186 0.65 15.69 16.12
N ASN A 187 -0.07 15.69 15.01
CA ASN A 187 0.16 14.75 13.91
C ASN A 187 0.83 15.49 12.75
N ILE A 188 1.52 14.74 11.88
CA ILE A 188 2.00 15.26 10.61
C ILE A 188 1.89 14.22 9.50
N ARG A 189 1.80 14.70 8.26
CA ARG A 189 2.43 14.03 7.13
C ARG A 189 3.82 14.60 6.92
N ALA A 190 4.79 13.73 6.65
CA ALA A 190 6.17 14.08 6.38
C ALA A 190 6.65 13.55 5.03
N GLY A 191 7.10 14.46 4.18
CA GLY A 191 7.66 14.19 2.87
C GLY A 191 9.10 13.67 2.90
N LEU A 192 9.32 12.51 3.50
CA LEU A 192 10.69 11.99 3.70
C LEU A 192 11.44 11.81 2.36
N GLY A 193 12.66 12.33 2.28
CA GLY A 193 13.51 12.26 1.10
C GLY A 193 13.13 13.26 -0.01
N GLY A 194 12.44 14.35 0.31
CA GLY A 194 12.05 15.35 -0.69
C GLY A 194 10.69 15.12 -1.34
N VAL A 195 9.93 14.12 -0.86
CA VAL A 195 8.61 13.81 -1.38
C VAL A 195 7.64 14.96 -1.05
N PRO A 196 6.96 15.57 -2.04
CA PRO A 196 5.94 16.57 -1.73
C PRO A 196 4.72 15.96 -1.04
N ILE A 197 4.01 16.77 -0.27
CA ILE A 197 2.69 16.43 0.29
C ILE A 197 1.63 16.99 -0.66
N PHE A 198 0.65 16.19 -1.08
CA PHE A 198 -0.42 16.57 -2.01
C PHE A 198 -1.79 16.18 -1.48
N TYR A 199 -2.73 17.11 -1.58
CA TYR A 199 -4.14 16.89 -1.30
C TYR A 199 -5.00 17.47 -2.42
N HIS A 200 -6.14 16.82 -2.66
CA HIS A 200 -7.21 17.36 -3.50
C HIS A 200 -8.52 17.46 -2.73
N PHE A 201 -9.32 18.47 -3.06
CA PHE A 201 -10.65 18.69 -2.49
C PHE A 201 -11.64 19.02 -3.58
N ALA A 202 -12.69 18.23 -3.72
CA ALA A 202 -13.76 18.49 -4.66
C ALA A 202 -14.47 19.80 -4.31
N VAL A 203 -14.69 20.59 -5.34
CA VAL A 203 -15.41 21.86 -5.31
C VAL A 203 -16.34 21.94 -6.51
N GLU A 204 -17.25 22.90 -6.51
CA GLU A 204 -17.94 23.26 -7.76
C GLU A 204 -16.90 23.70 -8.79
N LYS A 205 -17.08 23.31 -10.05
CA LYS A 205 -16.17 23.67 -11.13
C LYS A 205 -16.01 25.19 -11.24
N GLY A 206 -14.75 25.66 -11.19
CA GLY A 206 -14.44 27.09 -11.18
C GLY A 206 -14.73 27.79 -9.85
N GLY A 207 -15.13 27.03 -8.84
CA GLY A 207 -15.51 27.47 -7.51
C GLY A 207 -14.33 27.97 -6.68
N SER A 208 -14.63 28.56 -5.53
CA SER A 208 -13.64 29.17 -4.64
C SER A 208 -13.87 28.78 -3.20
N ALA A 209 -12.79 28.75 -2.43
CA ALA A 209 -12.82 28.44 -1.00
C ALA A 209 -11.69 29.17 -0.27
N GLN A 210 -11.77 29.24 1.06
CA GLN A 210 -10.62 29.63 1.88
C GLN A 210 -9.92 28.39 2.41
N VAL A 211 -8.69 28.17 1.96
CA VAL A 211 -7.85 27.04 2.37
C VAL A 211 -6.92 27.52 3.46
N VAL A 212 -6.89 26.81 4.58
CA VAL A 212 -6.00 27.11 5.71
C VAL A 212 -5.08 25.93 5.95
N LEU A 213 -3.78 26.20 5.95
CA LEU A 213 -2.73 25.20 6.20
C LEU A 213 -2.13 25.46 7.57
N GLY A 214 -2.23 24.49 8.48
CA GLY A 214 -1.61 24.55 9.79
C GLY A 214 -0.25 23.85 9.82
N LEU A 215 0.74 24.56 10.34
CA LEU A 215 2.13 24.14 10.42
C LEU A 215 2.66 24.30 11.84
N MET A 216 3.46 23.34 12.28
CA MET A 216 4.21 23.42 13.53
C MET A 216 5.49 22.59 13.44
N GLU A 217 6.64 23.24 13.59
CA GLU A 217 7.94 22.57 13.64
C GLU A 217 8.27 22.11 15.07
N SER A 218 8.43 20.81 15.28
CA SER A 218 8.79 20.22 16.58
C SER A 218 10.16 19.53 16.60
N PHE A 219 10.69 19.18 15.43
CA PHE A 219 11.95 18.44 15.30
C PHE A 219 13.15 19.38 15.36
N HIS A 220 13.17 20.39 14.49
CA HIS A 220 14.25 21.37 14.45
C HIS A 220 14.10 22.43 15.54
N ALA A 221 15.20 23.03 15.94
CA ALA A 221 15.23 24.11 16.93
C ALA A 221 15.72 25.46 16.38
N THR A 222 16.19 25.49 15.13
CA THR A 222 16.82 26.67 14.53
C THR A 222 16.09 27.05 13.25
N SER A 223 15.83 28.35 13.10
CA SER A 223 15.34 28.92 11.84
C SER A 223 16.33 28.64 10.69
N GLY A 224 15.80 28.54 9.48
CA GLY A 224 16.51 28.28 8.24
C GLY A 224 16.78 26.80 7.99
N GLN A 225 16.36 25.89 8.89
CA GLN A 225 16.59 24.45 8.72
C GLN A 225 15.59 23.80 7.78
N ARG A 226 14.29 24.05 7.98
CA ARG A 226 13.20 23.50 7.15
C ARG A 226 12.35 24.64 6.60
N ILE A 227 12.61 24.98 5.36
CA ILE A 227 11.89 26.00 4.60
C ILE A 227 11.04 25.28 3.56
N GLN A 228 9.76 25.65 3.49
CA GLN A 228 8.78 24.94 2.68
C GLN A 228 8.02 25.91 1.79
N VAL A 229 7.62 25.47 0.60
CA VAL A 229 6.77 26.21 -0.31
C VAL A 229 5.38 25.59 -0.27
N CYS A 230 4.42 26.35 0.25
CA CYS A 230 3.01 25.99 0.29
C CYS A 230 2.33 26.56 -0.95
N LYS A 231 1.66 25.70 -1.72
CA LYS A 231 0.90 26.08 -2.91
C LYS A 231 -0.54 25.61 -2.74
N VAL A 232 -1.46 26.49 -3.12
CA VAL A 232 -2.88 26.23 -3.18
C VAL A 232 -3.36 26.79 -4.51
N GLU A 233 -4.15 26.01 -5.25
CA GLU A 233 -4.67 26.41 -6.56
C GLU A 233 -5.39 27.76 -6.52
N GLY A 234 -5.15 28.60 -7.53
CA GLY A 234 -5.71 29.95 -7.60
C GLY A 234 -5.10 30.97 -6.64
N ALA A 235 -4.10 30.60 -5.84
CA ALA A 235 -3.42 31.49 -4.90
C ALA A 235 -1.92 31.60 -5.17
N GLN A 236 -1.32 32.73 -4.73
CA GLN A 236 0.13 32.91 -4.77
C GLN A 236 0.82 31.92 -3.81
N PRO A 237 1.85 31.19 -4.26
CA PRO A 237 2.66 30.35 -3.39
C PRO A 237 3.26 31.14 -2.22
N VAL A 238 3.30 30.51 -1.04
CA VAL A 238 3.93 31.09 0.16
C VAL A 238 5.08 30.21 0.58
N GLU A 239 6.28 30.78 0.59
CA GLU A 239 7.44 30.18 1.23
C GLU A 239 7.41 30.50 2.74
N VAL A 240 7.69 29.50 3.57
CA VAL A 240 7.61 29.62 5.02
C VAL A 240 8.69 28.79 5.71
N ASP A 241 9.36 29.43 6.67
CA ASP A 241 10.07 28.76 7.75
C ASP A 241 9.19 28.84 9.01
N PRO A 242 8.62 27.71 9.47
CA PRO A 242 7.76 27.72 10.64
C PRO A 242 8.45 28.24 11.92
N ILE A 243 9.75 27.98 12.09
CA ILE A 243 10.49 28.45 13.26
C ILE A 243 10.73 29.96 13.17
N ALA A 244 11.14 30.48 12.00
CA ALA A 244 11.28 31.92 11.84
C ALA A 244 9.98 32.67 12.10
N ARG A 245 8.85 32.08 11.67
CA ARG A 245 7.56 32.74 11.68
C ARG A 245 6.83 32.65 13.02
N TRP A 246 6.87 31.49 13.68
CA TRP A 246 6.09 31.23 14.88
C TRP A 246 6.92 30.72 16.06
N GLY A 247 8.10 30.17 15.79
CA GLY A 247 8.94 29.50 16.78
C GLY A 247 8.72 27.99 16.82
N ARG A 248 9.65 27.29 17.47
CA ARG A 248 9.55 25.84 17.68
C ARG A 248 8.37 25.50 18.58
N ASN A 249 7.65 24.41 18.29
CA ASN A 249 6.48 23.93 19.04
C ASN A 249 5.33 24.94 19.12
N ARG A 250 5.31 25.93 18.22
CA ARG A 250 4.27 26.95 18.13
C ARG A 250 3.47 26.74 16.85
N PRO A 251 2.19 26.34 16.96
CA PRO A 251 1.28 26.27 15.84
C PRO A 251 1.12 27.62 15.15
N GLY A 252 1.05 27.57 13.82
CA GLY A 252 0.69 28.71 13.00
C GLY A 252 -0.12 28.28 11.80
N VAL A 253 -0.78 29.25 11.16
CA VAL A 253 -1.60 29.00 9.97
C VAL A 253 -1.24 29.94 8.83
N LEU A 254 -1.34 29.41 7.61
CA LEU A 254 -1.34 30.16 6.36
C LEU A 254 -2.74 30.11 5.77
N VAL A 255 -3.22 31.25 5.27
CA VAL A 255 -4.57 31.38 4.69
C VAL A 255 -4.44 31.72 3.21
N PHE A 256 -5.15 30.99 2.37
CA PHE A 256 -5.18 31.13 0.93
C PHE A 256 -6.62 31.33 0.46
N ASN A 257 -6.85 32.32 -0.39
CA ASN A 257 -8.09 32.42 -1.16
C ASN A 257 -7.89 31.58 -2.41
N ALA A 258 -8.44 30.37 -2.41
CA ALA A 258 -8.25 29.37 -3.45
C ALA A 258 -9.35 29.44 -4.50
N ARG A 259 -9.01 29.00 -5.70
CA ARG A 259 -9.96 28.85 -6.80
C ARG A 259 -9.55 27.68 -7.68
N ASP A 260 -10.52 26.90 -8.10
CA ASP A 260 -10.36 25.91 -9.18
C ASP A 260 -10.14 26.70 -10.48
N GLU A 261 -8.87 26.87 -10.87
CA GLU A 261 -8.48 27.65 -12.05
C GLU A 261 -8.56 26.82 -13.33
N ASN A 262 -8.33 25.51 -13.21
CA ASN A 262 -8.33 24.60 -14.35
C ASN A 262 -9.75 24.09 -14.72
N ASN A 263 -10.73 24.34 -13.85
CA ASN A 263 -12.15 24.01 -13.97
C ASN A 263 -12.42 22.48 -14.01
N ASP A 264 -11.59 21.70 -13.34
CA ASP A 264 -11.71 20.24 -13.24
C ASP A 264 -12.62 19.77 -12.09
N GLY A 265 -12.97 20.69 -11.17
CA GLY A 265 -13.81 20.43 -10.01
C GLY A 265 -13.04 20.03 -8.76
N PHE A 266 -11.72 20.24 -8.71
CA PHE A 266 -10.89 20.06 -7.52
C PHE A 266 -10.11 21.33 -7.18
N LEU A 267 -9.68 21.41 -5.92
CA LEU A 267 -8.64 22.33 -5.47
C LEU A 267 -7.40 21.52 -5.13
N ASP A 268 -6.30 21.85 -5.80
CA ASP A 268 -5.00 21.26 -5.53
C ASP A 268 -4.25 22.00 -4.41
N VAL A 269 -3.77 21.24 -3.41
CA VAL A 269 -2.91 21.73 -2.33
C VAL A 269 -1.60 20.95 -2.33
N SER A 270 -0.47 21.65 -2.28
CA SER A 270 0.83 21.00 -2.21
C SER A 270 1.82 21.70 -1.28
N ILE A 271 2.62 20.89 -0.57
CA ILE A 271 3.72 21.34 0.28
C ILE A 271 5.01 20.73 -0.24
N LEU A 272 5.93 21.59 -0.65
CA LEU A 272 7.23 21.20 -1.22
C LEU A 272 8.35 21.72 -0.32
N PRO A 273 9.52 21.08 -0.28
CA PRO A 273 10.69 21.73 0.28
C PRO A 273 11.11 22.90 -0.61
N ALA A 274 11.56 24.01 -0.02
CA ALA A 274 12.20 25.07 -0.78
C ALA A 274 13.52 24.54 -1.36
N ALA A 275 13.86 24.94 -2.60
CA ALA A 275 15.04 24.43 -3.29
C ALA A 275 16.35 24.69 -2.54
N HIS A 276 16.39 25.75 -1.72
CA HIS A 276 17.54 26.12 -0.90
C HIS A 276 17.44 25.65 0.56
N SER A 277 16.38 24.92 0.93
CA SER A 277 16.20 24.40 2.29
C SER A 277 17.26 23.34 2.62
N PRO A 278 17.97 23.44 3.75
CA PRO A 278 18.90 22.39 4.19
C PRO A 278 18.20 21.05 4.43
N ASP A 279 17.04 21.06 5.10
CA ASP A 279 16.17 19.90 5.23
C ASP A 279 15.13 19.90 4.11
N GLN A 280 15.13 18.82 3.33
CA GLN A 280 14.23 18.62 2.20
C GLN A 280 12.95 17.86 2.58
N ASN A 281 12.69 17.59 3.85
CA ASN A 281 11.48 16.89 4.28
C ASN A 281 10.35 17.89 4.62
N PRO A 282 9.39 18.18 3.71
CA PRO A 282 8.25 19.01 4.07
C PRO A 282 7.35 18.32 5.10
N ILE A 283 6.61 19.11 5.87
CA ILE A 283 5.64 18.68 6.87
C ILE A 283 4.34 19.49 6.76
N LEU A 284 3.22 18.84 7.07
CA LEU A 284 1.92 19.47 7.24
C LEU A 284 1.22 18.84 8.45
N ASN A 285 0.63 19.65 9.33
CA ASN A 285 -0.01 19.16 10.55
C ASN A 285 -1.53 19.07 10.45
N VAL A 286 -2.17 20.03 9.78
CA VAL A 286 -3.63 20.14 9.74
C VAL A 286 -4.06 21.02 8.56
N LEU A 287 -5.22 20.75 8.00
CA LEU A 287 -5.76 21.49 6.86
C LEU A 287 -7.26 21.74 7.05
N TRP A 288 -7.71 22.95 6.71
CA TRP A 288 -9.12 23.31 6.66
C TRP A 288 -9.51 23.88 5.30
N ILE A 289 -10.72 23.56 4.86
CA ILE A 289 -11.41 24.21 3.74
C ILE A 289 -12.63 24.90 4.31
N PHE A 290 -12.73 26.21 4.15
CA PHE A 290 -13.87 27.02 4.57
C PHE A 290 -14.64 27.56 3.36
N PRO A 291 -15.93 27.91 3.54
CA PRO A 291 -16.66 28.66 2.52
C PRO A 291 -15.92 29.96 2.14
N PRO A 292 -16.06 30.43 0.90
CA PRO A 292 -15.48 31.71 0.50
C PRO A 292 -16.05 32.85 1.35
N ASN A 293 -15.21 33.85 1.65
CA ASN A 293 -15.58 35.05 2.41
C ASN A 293 -16.04 34.82 3.87
N ILE A 294 -15.74 33.67 4.47
CA ILE A 294 -15.96 33.51 5.91
C ILE A 294 -15.04 34.49 6.68
N GLY A 295 -15.54 35.05 7.79
CA GLY A 295 -14.73 35.89 8.67
C GLY A 295 -13.72 35.05 9.46
N LEU A 296 -12.62 34.63 8.83
CA LEU A 296 -11.58 33.84 9.48
C LEU A 296 -10.89 34.61 10.60
N ASN A 297 -10.74 33.95 11.74
CA ASN A 297 -9.84 34.37 12.80
C ASN A 297 -8.75 33.31 12.98
N PRO A 298 -7.50 33.58 12.56
CA PRO A 298 -6.39 32.62 12.65
C PRO A 298 -6.17 32.01 14.04
N GLU A 299 -6.32 32.79 15.12
CA GLU A 299 -6.15 32.29 16.48
C GLU A 299 -7.25 31.30 16.86
N GLN A 300 -8.49 31.56 16.42
CA GLN A 300 -9.61 30.63 16.63
C GLN A 300 -9.48 29.36 15.79
N VAL A 301 -8.92 29.45 14.58
CA VAL A 301 -8.58 28.27 13.76
C VAL A 301 -7.49 27.45 14.46
N ILE A 302 -6.40 28.09 14.91
CA ILE A 302 -5.32 27.43 15.64
C ILE A 302 -5.84 26.73 16.90
N ALA A 303 -6.80 27.35 17.62
CA ALA A 303 -7.43 26.77 18.80
C ALA A 303 -8.49 25.70 18.49
N GLY A 304 -8.74 25.36 17.22
CA GLY A 304 -9.76 24.39 16.81
C GLY A 304 -11.22 24.86 16.96
N ARG A 305 -11.44 26.13 17.34
CA ARG A 305 -12.77 26.69 17.62
C ARG A 305 -13.60 26.94 16.37
N MET A 306 -12.95 26.99 15.20
CA MET A 306 -13.63 27.17 13.91
C MET A 306 -13.87 25.85 13.16
N ASN A 307 -13.51 24.68 13.71
CA ASN A 307 -13.60 23.40 12.98
C ASN A 307 -14.99 23.09 12.44
N GLN A 308 -16.04 23.45 13.19
CA GLN A 308 -17.44 23.21 12.77
C GLN A 308 -17.90 24.10 11.61
N ALA A 309 -17.22 25.23 11.37
CA ALA A 309 -17.52 26.12 10.26
C ALA A 309 -16.78 25.73 8.97
N ALA A 310 -15.85 24.78 9.05
CA ALA A 310 -15.12 24.30 7.89
C ALA A 310 -15.99 23.33 7.08
N LEU A 311 -15.98 23.50 5.75
CA LEU A 311 -16.51 22.50 4.82
C LEU A 311 -15.73 21.20 4.92
N ARG A 312 -14.40 21.29 5.15
CA ARG A 312 -13.52 20.15 5.42
C ARG A 312 -12.51 20.50 6.49
N TYR A 313 -12.25 19.53 7.35
CA TYR A 313 -11.22 19.56 8.38
C TYR A 313 -10.43 18.25 8.27
N VAL A 314 -9.12 18.35 8.13
CA VAL A 314 -8.22 17.21 7.95
C VAL A 314 -7.21 17.20 9.09
N ASP A 315 -7.28 16.15 9.91
CA ASP A 315 -6.25 15.77 10.89
C ASP A 315 -5.11 15.08 10.15
N VAL A 316 -4.18 15.86 9.58
CA VAL A 316 -3.16 15.38 8.63
C VAL A 316 -2.20 14.42 9.32
N GLY A 317 -2.07 13.21 8.77
CA GLY A 317 -1.32 12.12 9.42
C GLY A 317 -1.95 11.57 10.70
N GLY A 318 -3.18 11.97 11.02
CA GLY A 318 -3.94 11.46 12.14
C GLY A 318 -5.03 10.47 11.71
N GLN A 319 -5.99 10.21 12.59
CA GLN A 319 -7.02 9.18 12.37
C GLN A 319 -8.07 9.58 11.32
N ARG A 320 -8.18 10.87 11.02
CA ARG A 320 -9.13 11.40 10.02
C ARG A 320 -8.44 11.80 8.72
N ASP A 321 -7.21 11.38 8.50
CA ASP A 321 -6.55 11.50 7.19
C ASP A 321 -6.95 10.32 6.29
N GLN A 322 -7.02 10.53 4.98
CA GLN A 322 -7.38 9.46 4.04
C GLN A 322 -6.78 9.68 2.66
N SER A 323 -6.50 8.59 1.94
CA SER A 323 -6.14 8.66 0.53
C SER A 323 -7.34 9.15 -0.28
N ILE A 324 -7.07 9.91 -1.34
CA ILE A 324 -8.11 10.24 -2.32
C ILE A 324 -8.60 8.99 -3.04
N TYR A 325 -7.81 7.94 -3.13
CA TYR A 325 -8.21 6.75 -3.84
C TYR A 325 -9.03 5.80 -2.97
N LEU A 326 -10.15 5.31 -3.52
CA LEU A 326 -10.87 4.15 -2.97
C LEU A 326 -10.06 2.86 -3.21
N SER A 327 -10.49 1.75 -2.62
CA SER A 327 -9.98 0.41 -2.96
C SER A 327 -9.82 0.28 -4.47
N GLY A 328 -8.58 0.11 -4.93
CA GLY A 328 -8.27 0.09 -6.35
C GLY A 328 -8.52 -1.28 -6.97
N ARG A 329 -8.96 -1.28 -8.22
CA ARG A 329 -8.97 -2.47 -9.08
C ARG A 329 -7.97 -2.28 -10.21
N LEU A 330 -6.99 -3.17 -10.26
CA LEU A 330 -6.11 -3.30 -11.44
C LEU A 330 -6.76 -4.28 -12.39
N GLU A 331 -6.75 -4.01 -13.68
CA GLU A 331 -7.30 -4.92 -14.68
C GLU A 331 -6.26 -5.31 -15.72
N TYR A 332 -6.23 -6.59 -16.04
CA TYR A 332 -5.47 -7.17 -17.14
C TYR A 332 -6.45 -7.79 -18.13
N GLU A 333 -6.42 -7.31 -19.37
CA GLU A 333 -7.16 -7.92 -20.47
C GLU A 333 -6.36 -9.13 -20.97
N LEU A 334 -6.98 -10.31 -20.92
CA LEU A 334 -6.37 -11.58 -21.27
C LEU A 334 -7.01 -12.15 -22.54
N ASP A 335 -6.21 -12.33 -23.58
CA ASP A 335 -6.55 -13.19 -24.73
C ASP A 335 -5.97 -14.59 -24.46
N ILE A 336 -6.82 -15.51 -23.99
CA ILE A 336 -6.43 -16.86 -23.56
C ILE A 336 -6.63 -17.83 -24.74
N PRO A 337 -5.56 -18.47 -25.25
CA PRO A 337 -5.67 -19.40 -26.38
C PRO A 337 -6.43 -20.68 -25.99
N ALA A 338 -7.11 -21.29 -26.98
CA ALA A 338 -7.79 -22.57 -26.83
C ALA A 338 -6.85 -23.65 -26.26
N ASN A 339 -7.26 -24.35 -25.19
CA ASN A 339 -6.44 -25.33 -24.48
C ASN A 339 -5.05 -24.81 -24.03
N GLY A 340 -4.89 -23.49 -23.93
CA GLY A 340 -3.65 -22.86 -23.50
C GLY A 340 -3.87 -21.99 -22.27
N PHE A 341 -2.88 -21.17 -21.95
CA PHE A 341 -2.91 -20.35 -20.75
C PHE A 341 -2.28 -18.98 -20.96
N LYS A 342 -2.62 -18.07 -20.06
CA LYS A 342 -1.91 -16.82 -19.81
C LYS A 342 -1.40 -16.81 -18.37
N GLU A 343 -0.26 -16.19 -18.15
CA GLU A 343 0.39 -16.13 -16.85
C GLU A 343 0.83 -14.69 -16.57
N LEU A 344 0.55 -14.21 -15.37
CA LEU A 344 1.03 -12.94 -14.83
C LEU A 344 1.81 -13.18 -13.55
N ASN A 345 2.82 -12.35 -13.30
CA ASN A 345 3.71 -12.49 -12.17
C ASN A 345 3.78 -11.20 -11.36
N PHE A 346 3.77 -11.36 -10.03
CA PHE A 346 3.78 -10.27 -9.07
C PHE A 346 4.86 -10.53 -8.02
N PHE A 347 5.52 -9.46 -7.57
CA PHE A 347 6.23 -9.51 -6.28
C PHE A 347 5.31 -8.94 -5.22
N VAL A 348 5.17 -9.66 -4.12
CA VAL A 348 4.26 -9.33 -3.02
C VAL A 348 5.07 -9.16 -1.75
N ALA A 349 4.91 -8.01 -1.09
CA ALA A 349 5.57 -7.72 0.16
C ALA A 349 5.17 -8.73 1.24
N SER A 350 6.13 -9.51 1.72
CA SER A 350 5.96 -10.34 2.93
C SER A 350 5.95 -9.47 4.19
N PRO A 351 5.54 -9.97 5.37
CA PRO A 351 5.36 -9.13 6.56
C PRO A 351 6.62 -8.32 6.91
N GLY A 352 6.46 -7.01 7.11
CA GLY A 352 7.55 -6.06 7.37
C GLY A 352 8.51 -5.76 6.20
N ALA A 353 8.31 -6.33 5.01
CA ALA A 353 9.18 -6.14 3.83
C ALA A 353 8.60 -5.19 2.77
N SER A 354 9.41 -4.44 2.03
CA SER A 354 8.97 -3.77 0.79
C SER A 354 9.40 -4.58 -0.43
N VAL A 355 8.63 -4.51 -1.52
CA VAL A 355 9.06 -5.07 -2.81
C VAL A 355 9.77 -4.02 -3.67
N PRO A 356 10.78 -4.41 -4.46
CA PRO A 356 11.50 -3.48 -5.32
C PRO A 356 10.67 -3.13 -6.56
N LEU A 357 10.79 -1.90 -7.05
CA LEU A 357 10.13 -1.48 -8.27
C LEU A 357 10.68 -2.25 -9.49
N PRO A 358 9.83 -2.71 -10.43
CA PRO A 358 10.26 -3.51 -11.59
C PRO A 358 11.41 -2.88 -12.39
N GLU A 359 11.40 -1.57 -12.57
CA GLU A 359 12.42 -0.83 -13.31
C GLU A 359 13.73 -0.60 -12.52
N ARG A 360 13.73 -0.89 -11.21
CA ARG A 360 14.88 -0.70 -10.31
C ARG A 360 15.47 -2.01 -9.81
N THR A 361 15.04 -3.15 -10.36
CA THR A 361 15.47 -4.47 -9.91
C THR A 361 15.95 -5.34 -11.08
N ALA A 362 17.02 -6.09 -10.83
CA ALA A 362 17.45 -7.16 -11.74
C ALA A 362 16.75 -8.50 -11.43
N TRP A 363 15.92 -8.54 -10.38
CA TRP A 363 15.21 -9.76 -9.99
C TRP A 363 14.13 -10.11 -11.02
N THR A 364 14.26 -11.30 -11.58
CA THR A 364 13.22 -12.02 -12.33
C THR A 364 12.67 -13.17 -11.49
N VAL A 365 11.45 -13.64 -11.80
CA VAL A 365 10.86 -14.83 -11.19
C VAL A 365 11.83 -16.03 -11.21
N ALA A 366 12.49 -16.25 -12.35
CA ALA A 366 13.46 -17.34 -12.51
C ALA A 366 14.68 -17.16 -11.59
N SER A 367 15.23 -15.95 -11.49
CA SER A 367 16.38 -15.68 -10.61
C SER A 367 16.03 -15.80 -9.13
N LEU A 368 14.81 -15.41 -8.72
CA LEU A 368 14.33 -15.53 -7.35
C LEU A 368 14.05 -16.98 -6.97
N ARG A 369 13.45 -17.76 -7.88
CA ARG A 369 13.24 -19.20 -7.72
C ARG A 369 14.58 -19.94 -7.59
N LYS A 370 15.57 -19.58 -8.41
CA LYS A 370 16.95 -20.09 -8.30
C LYS A 370 17.55 -19.76 -6.92
N ALA A 371 17.46 -18.50 -6.49
CA ALA A 371 17.99 -18.07 -5.19
C ALA A 371 17.33 -18.82 -4.02
N ALA A 372 16.00 -19.00 -4.04
CA ALA A 372 15.28 -19.77 -3.04
C ALA A 372 15.79 -21.21 -2.93
N ARG A 373 15.98 -21.88 -4.08
CA ARG A 373 16.54 -23.23 -4.13
C ARG A 373 17.95 -23.30 -3.54
N GLU A 374 18.82 -22.36 -3.90
CA GLU A 374 20.21 -22.34 -3.42
C GLU A 374 20.31 -22.15 -1.91
N VAL A 375 19.55 -21.19 -1.35
CA VAL A 375 19.52 -20.92 0.10
C VAL A 375 19.02 -22.13 0.88
N LEU A 376 17.91 -22.75 0.43
CA LEU A 376 17.35 -23.92 1.11
C LEU A 376 18.26 -25.15 1.02
N SER A 377 18.94 -25.33 -0.13
CA SER A 377 19.91 -26.42 -0.30
C SER A 377 21.12 -26.24 0.63
N ALA A 378 21.62 -25.01 0.77
CA ALA A 378 22.72 -24.70 1.68
C ALA A 378 22.34 -24.85 3.17
N GLY A 379 21.11 -24.50 3.54
CA GLY A 379 20.58 -24.73 4.89
C GLY A 379 20.50 -26.22 5.22
N ALA A 380 19.93 -27.03 4.34
CA ALA A 380 19.79 -28.47 4.52
C ALA A 380 21.15 -29.20 4.61
N ALA A 381 22.21 -28.66 4.01
CA ALA A 381 23.57 -29.18 4.12
C ALA A 381 24.25 -28.86 5.46
N LYS A 382 23.83 -27.80 6.17
CA LYS A 382 24.38 -27.45 7.50
C LYS A 382 23.75 -28.22 8.65
N GLU A 383 22.57 -28.80 8.45
CA GLU A 383 21.85 -29.62 9.43
C GLU A 383 22.23 -31.11 9.37
N ARG A 384 23.07 -31.50 8.39
CA ARG A 384 23.70 -32.82 8.27
C ARG A 384 25.13 -32.76 8.77
#